data_AF-A0A528XJ60-F1
#
_entry.id   AF-A0A528XJ60-F1
#
_cell.length_a   1.000
_cell.length_b   1.000
_cell.length_c   1.000
_cell.angle_alpha   90.00
_cell.angle_beta   90.00
_cell.angle_gamma   90.00
#
_symmetry.space_group_name_H-M   'P 1'
#
loop_
_entity.id
_entity.type
_entity.pdbx_description
1 polymer ?
#
loop_
_entity_poly.entity_id
_entity_poly.type
_entity_poly.pdbx_seq_one_letter_code
_entity_poly.pdbx_strand_id
1 'polypeptide(L)' 'SDGFNVMFPYLPAGLDDFVEKVVPELQRRGIFRRQYEGSTLRENLGLKRPPNRFFEAAGEAVRKAG' A
#
# COMPACT_ATOMS: atom_id res chain seq x y z
N SER A 1 -15.69 0.14 2.12
CA SER A 1 -14.65 0.88 1.37
C SER A 1 -13.31 0.63 2.01
N ASP A 2 -12.28 0.34 1.22
CA ASP A 2 -10.96 -0.13 1.70
C ASP A 2 -9.90 0.99 1.80
N GLY A 3 -10.30 2.23 1.52
CA GLY A 3 -9.42 3.39 1.59
C GLY A 3 -10.16 4.70 1.28
N PHE A 4 -9.42 5.80 1.38
CA PHE A 4 -9.91 7.15 1.12
C PHE A 4 -8.94 7.89 0.21
N ASN A 5 -9.48 8.72 -0.68
CA ASN A 5 -8.71 9.80 -1.29
C ASN A 5 -8.95 11.05 -0.44
N VAL A 6 -7.88 11.62 0.12
CA VAL A 6 -7.97 12.78 1.00
C VAL A 6 -7.49 14.00 0.23
N MET A 7 -8.41 14.95 -0.01
CA MET A 7 -8.12 16.22 -0.67
C MET A 7 -8.27 17.35 0.35
N PHE A 8 -7.20 18.11 0.55
CA PHE A 8 -7.18 19.23 1.49
C PHE A 8 -7.46 20.55 0.76
N PRO A 9 -8.23 21.48 1.36
CA PRO A 9 -8.49 22.79 0.78
C PRO A 9 -7.26 23.72 0.80
N TYR A 10 -6.30 23.47 1.69
CA TYR A 10 -5.05 24.21 1.80
C TYR A 10 -3.93 23.30 2.33
N LEU A 11 -2.71 23.59 1.90
CA LEU A 11 -1.50 22.84 2.26
C LEU A 11 -0.39 23.81 2.71
N PRO A 12 0.50 23.39 3.63
CA PRO A 12 0.59 22.05 4.25
C PRO A 12 -0.35 21.84 5.46
N ALA A 13 -0.88 22.91 6.07
CA ALA A 13 -1.53 22.83 7.38
C ALA A 13 -2.69 21.83 7.49
N GLY A 14 -3.52 21.66 6.44
CA GLY A 14 -4.59 20.66 6.45
C GLY A 14 -4.09 19.22 6.49
N LEU A 15 -2.95 18.94 5.84
CA LEU A 15 -2.27 17.65 5.92
C LEU A 15 -1.64 17.46 7.30
N ASP A 16 -0.97 18.47 7.83
CA ASP A 16 -0.32 18.42 9.16
C ASP A 16 -1.36 18.11 10.24
N ASP A 17 -2.48 18.83 10.26
CA ASP A 17 -3.60 18.58 11.17
C ASP A 17 -4.12 17.14 11.08
N PHE A 18 -4.24 16.60 9.86
CA PHE A 18 -4.74 15.24 9.67
C PHE A 18 -3.75 14.19 10.19
N VAL A 19 -2.46 14.36 9.89
CA VAL A 19 -1.40 13.44 10.34
C VAL A 19 -1.23 13.50 11.85
N GLU A 20 -1.32 14.69 12.47
CA GLU A 20 -1.13 14.87 13.91
C GLU A 20 -2.36 14.46 14.73
N LYS A 21 -3.57 14.64 14.20
CA LYS A 21 -4.80 14.45 14.99
C LYS A 21 -5.58 13.19 14.60
N VAL A 22 -5.69 12.90 13.30
CA VAL A 22 -6.55 11.80 12.82
C VAL A 22 -5.80 10.48 12.78
N VAL A 23 -4.60 10.44 12.23
CA VAL A 23 -3.81 9.20 12.10
C VAL A 23 -3.60 8.49 13.45
N PRO A 24 -3.25 9.18 14.56
CA PRO A 24 -3.08 8.52 15.86
C PRO A 24 -4.37 7.88 16.38
N GLU A 25 -5.52 8.51 16.13
CA GLU A 25 -6.83 7.97 16.52
C GLU A 25 -7.17 6.69 15.76
N LEU A 26 -6.87 6.64 14.46
CA LEU A 26 -7.05 5.43 13.65
C LEU A 26 -6.11 4.30 14.12
N GLN A 27 -4.87 4.64 14.49
CA GLN A 27 -3.91 3.69 15.05
C GLN A 27 -4.27 3.22 16.46
N ARG A 28 -4.87 4.09 17.30
CA ARG A 28 -5.35 3.72 18.65
C ARG A 28 -6.49 2.72 18.56
N ARG A 29 -7.37 2.89 17.57
CA ARG A 29 -8.52 2.00 17.31
C ARG A 29 -8.13 0.71 16.58
N GLY A 30 -6.86 0.54 16.18
CA GLY A 30 -6.38 -0.66 15.49
C GLY A 30 -6.85 -0.79 14.04
N ILE A 31 -7.32 0.29 13.41
CA ILE A 31 -7.84 0.29 12.03
C ILE A 31 -6.87 0.94 11.03
N PHE A 32 -5.68 1.32 11.48
CA PHE A 32 -4.62 1.84 10.63
C PHE A 32 -3.26 1.34 11.06
N ARG A 33 -2.41 1.06 10.08
CA ARG A 33 -1.05 0.53 10.30
C ARG A 33 -0.18 1.53 11.06
N ARG A 34 0.76 0.99 11.85
CA ARG A 34 1.81 1.77 12.54
C ARG A 34 3.14 1.81 11.80
N GLN A 35 3.38 0.83 10.95
CA GLN A 35 4.58 0.70 10.14
C GLN A 35 4.23 0.11 8.78
N TYR A 36 5.08 0.38 7.80
CA TYR A 36 5.03 -0.29 6.51
C TYR A 36 5.78 -1.63 6.62
N GLU A 37 5.15 -2.71 6.17
CA GLU A 37 5.76 -4.05 6.18
C GLU A 37 6.31 -4.42 4.80
N GLY A 38 5.74 -3.84 3.74
CA GLY A 38 6.16 -4.04 2.36
C GLY A 38 7.20 -3.05 1.89
N SER A 39 8.10 -3.54 1.03
CA SER A 39 9.07 -2.76 0.28
C SER A 39 8.48 -2.07 -0.96
N THR A 40 7.31 -2.53 -1.42
CA THR A 40 6.61 -1.96 -2.58
C THR A 40 5.22 -1.45 -2.24
N LEU A 41 4.70 -0.53 -3.07
CA LEU A 41 3.32 -0.06 -2.93
C LEU A 41 2.31 -1.23 -3.00
N ARG A 42 2.55 -2.22 -3.87
CA ARG A 42 1.67 -3.39 -3.99
C ARG A 42 1.65 -4.19 -2.70
N GLU A 43 2.80 -4.47 -2.11
CA GLU A 43 2.90 -5.16 -0.81
C GLU A 43 2.14 -4.39 0.28
N ASN A 44 2.32 -3.08 0.35
CA ASN A 44 1.63 -2.22 1.32
C ASN A 44 0.11 -2.08 1.10
N LEU A 45 -0.40 -2.58 -0.03
CA LEU A 45 -1.83 -2.64 -0.36
C LEU A 45 -2.36 -4.09 -0.43
N GLY A 46 -1.54 -5.10 -0.12
CA GLY A 46 -1.93 -6.51 -0.23
C GLY A 46 -2.15 -7.00 -1.67
N LEU A 47 -1.57 -6.33 -2.67
CA LEU A 47 -1.75 -6.63 -4.08
C LEU A 47 -0.68 -7.60 -4.61
N LYS A 48 -1.10 -8.59 -5.40
CA LYS A 48 -0.17 -9.49 -6.12
C LYS A 48 0.59 -8.74 -7.21
N ARG A 49 1.85 -9.11 -7.43
CA ARG A 49 2.62 -8.65 -8.58
C ARG A 49 2.14 -9.38 -9.84
N PRO A 50 1.66 -8.68 -10.89
CA PRO A 50 1.27 -9.34 -12.12
C PRO A 50 2.52 -9.88 -12.85
N PRO A 51 2.40 -11.04 -13.53
CA PRO A 51 3.48 -11.54 -14.39
C PRO A 51 3.72 -10.58 -15.55
N ASN A 52 4.95 -10.56 -16.06
CA ASN A 52 5.25 -9.80 -17.26
C ASN A 52 4.73 -10.56 -18.48
N ARG A 53 3.79 -9.95 -19.22
CA ARG A 53 3.14 -10.52 -20.41
C ARG A 53 4.10 -10.94 -21.53
N PHE A 54 5.30 -10.37 -21.60
CA PHE A 54 6.29 -10.69 -22.62
C PHE A 54 7.26 -11.79 -22.18
N PHE A 55 7.26 -12.17 -20.90
CA PHE A 55 8.19 -13.15 -20.32
C PHE A 55 7.48 -14.30 -19.58
N GLU A 56 6.18 -14.55 -19.84
CA GLU A 56 5.39 -15.57 -19.13
C GLU A 56 5.96 -17.01 -19.29
N ALA A 57 6.47 -17.35 -20.46
CA ALA A 57 7.00 -18.69 -20.75
C ALA A 57 8.29 -19.06 -19.97
N ALA A 58 9.07 -18.08 -19.53
CA ALA A 58 10.34 -18.34 -18.85
C ALA A 58 10.15 -18.90 -17.43
N GLY A 59 9.07 -18.51 -16.73
CA GLY A 59 8.77 -19.00 -15.38
C GLY A 59 8.18 -20.41 -15.34
N GLU A 60 7.70 -20.92 -16.47
CA GLU A 60 7.18 -22.29 -16.61
C GLU A 60 8.30 -23.26 -16.95
N ALA A 61 9.27 -22.84 -17.77
CA ALA A 61 10.48 -23.61 -18.07
C ALA A 61 11.35 -23.89 -16.82
N VAL A 62 11.49 -22.90 -15.92
CA VAL A 62 12.25 -23.07 -14.67
C VAL A 62 11.55 -24.03 -13.68
N ARG A 63 10.21 -24.08 -13.68
CA ARG A 63 9.43 -24.99 -12.80
C ARG A 63 9.39 -26.43 -13.28
N LYS A 64 9.70 -26.69 -14.56
CA LYS A 64 9.70 -28.05 -15.15
C LYS A 64 11.06 -28.72 -15.15
N ALA A 65 12.12 -27.98 -14.81
CA ALA A 65 13.51 -28.43 -14.85
C ALA A 65 14.09 -28.78 -13.46
N GLY A 66 13.28 -28.76 -12.40
CA GLY A 66 13.59 -29.25 -11.05
C GLY A 66 12.56 -30.29 -10.62
#